data_AF-A0A1C5CDJ2-F1
#
_entry.id   AF-A0A1C5CDJ2-F1
#
_cell.length_a   1.000
_cell.length_b   1.000
_cell.length_c   1.000
_cell.angle_alpha   90.00
_cell.angle_beta   90.00
_cell.angle_gamma   90.00
#
_symmetry.space_group_name_H-M   'P 1'
#
loop_
_entity.id
_entity.type
_entity.pdbx_description
1 polymer ?
#
loop_
_entity_poly.entity_id
_entity_poly.type
_entity_poly.pdbx_seq_one_letter_code
_entity_poly.pdbx_strand_id
1 'polypeptide(L)'
;MQSDKVAFAIEVDNPTASAVKVTVKVSGSWAGVAHTCEPGPAMTHTTVEPGATFTTDPAHCETARQDAPLAYQAEAYIAAGDGQEWIGHAFSPRANVYADRDTLWRCGGDVPC
;
A
#
# COMPACT_ATOMS: atom_id res chain seq x y z
N MET A 1 0.01 12.94 -19.22
CA MET A 1 1.21 13.15 -18.39
C MET A 1 1.36 11.94 -17.50
N GLN A 2 2.50 11.26 -17.54
CA GLN A 2 2.81 10.23 -16.56
C GLN A 2 3.17 10.95 -15.24
N SER A 3 2.71 10.41 -14.11
CA SER A 3 3.06 10.98 -12.80
C SER A 3 4.56 10.78 -12.53
N ASP A 4 5.23 11.81 -12.01
CA ASP A 4 6.64 11.76 -11.60
C ASP A 4 6.83 11.04 -10.25
N LYS A 5 5.74 10.49 -9.70
CA LYS A 5 5.70 9.83 -8.41
C LYS A 5 5.01 8.48 -8.49
N VAL A 6 5.45 7.58 -7.63
CA VAL A 6 4.76 6.33 -7.29
C VAL A 6 4.19 6.50 -5.88
N ALA A 7 2.90 6.24 -5.71
CA ALA A 7 2.23 6.29 -4.43
C ALA A 7 1.78 4.89 -4.00
N PHE A 8 1.82 4.62 -2.70
CA PHE A 8 1.38 3.37 -2.10
C PHE A 8 0.21 3.67 -1.17
N ALA A 9 -0.90 2.96 -1.38
CA ALA A 9 -2.07 3.06 -0.53
C ALA A 9 -2.68 1.68 -0.36
N ILE A 10 -3.37 1.49 0.77
CA ILE A 10 -4.02 0.25 1.14
C ILE A 10 -5.49 0.54 1.39
N GLU A 11 -6.32 -0.32 0.81
CA GLU A 11 -7.74 -0.38 1.06
C GLU A 11 -8.02 -1.43 2.14
N VAL A 12 -8.86 -1.09 3.12
CA VAL A 12 -9.25 -1.92 4.25
C VAL A 12 -10.76 -2.00 4.29
N ASP A 13 -11.28 -3.19 4.03
CA ASP A 13 -12.71 -3.49 4.11
C ASP A 13 -13.08 -4.02 5.50
N ASN A 14 -14.17 -3.52 6.07
CA ASN A 14 -14.79 -4.10 7.26
C ASN A 14 -16.08 -4.86 6.87
N PRO A 15 -16.00 -6.17 6.58
CA PRO A 15 -17.18 -6.97 6.22
C PRO A 15 -18.03 -7.37 7.45
N THR A 16 -17.63 -6.97 8.66
CA THR A 16 -18.30 -7.40 9.88
C THR A 16 -19.54 -6.54 10.19
N ALA A 17 -20.35 -6.99 11.14
CA ALA A 17 -21.53 -6.26 11.60
C ALA A 17 -21.23 -5.15 12.62
N SER A 18 -19.95 -4.95 12.98
CA SER A 18 -19.53 -4.03 14.04
C SER A 18 -18.40 -3.12 13.56
N ALA A 19 -18.33 -1.89 14.08
CA ALA A 19 -17.22 -1.01 13.81
C ALA A 19 -15.91 -1.61 14.34
N VAL A 20 -14.84 -1.49 13.56
CA VAL A 20 -13.52 -2.00 13.92
C VAL A 20 -12.53 -0.85 13.93
N LYS A 21 -11.84 -0.67 15.04
CA LYS A 21 -10.67 0.21 15.11
C LYS A 21 -9.49 -0.51 14.45
N VAL A 22 -8.75 0.18 13.60
CA VAL A 22 -7.57 -0.35 12.94
C VAL A 22 -6.43 0.64 13.00
N THR A 23 -5.23 0.11 13.14
CA THR A 23 -3.98 0.83 12.92
C THR A 23 -3.32 0.24 11.68
N VAL A 24 -3.01 1.09 10.69
CA VAL A 24 -2.44 0.69 9.40
C VAL A 24 -1.11 1.39 9.21
N LYS A 25 -0.06 0.63 8.94
CA LYS A 25 1.24 1.12 8.49
C LYS A 25 1.48 0.66 7.06
N VAL A 26 1.69 1.61 6.17
CA VAL A 26 2.03 1.33 4.76
C VAL A 26 3.55 1.40 4.61
N SER A 27 4.09 0.56 3.72
CA SER A 27 5.45 0.64 3.19
C SER A 27 5.44 0.30 1.70
N GLY A 28 6.50 0.71 1.00
CA GLY A 28 6.74 0.33 -0.39
C GLY A 28 7.94 -0.62 -0.49
N SER A 29 7.95 -1.48 -1.49
CA SER A 29 9.10 -2.32 -1.83
C SER A 29 9.41 -2.20 -3.31
N TRP A 30 10.69 -2.01 -3.64
CA TRP A 30 11.21 -2.06 -5.00
C TRP A 30 12.68 -2.47 -4.99
N ALA A 31 13.19 -2.97 -6.11
CA ALA A 31 14.57 -3.47 -6.22
C ALA A 31 14.96 -4.51 -5.15
N GLY A 32 13.99 -5.25 -4.59
CA GLY A 32 14.20 -6.23 -3.53
C GLY A 32 14.43 -5.64 -2.13
N VAL A 33 14.19 -4.34 -1.95
CA VAL A 33 14.37 -3.63 -0.68
C VAL A 33 13.04 -3.03 -0.23
N ALA A 34 12.73 -3.18 1.06
CA ALA A 34 11.60 -2.52 1.69
C ALA A 34 11.99 -1.09 2.10
N HIS A 35 11.09 -0.14 1.84
CA HIS A 35 11.26 1.28 2.09
C HIS A 35 10.12 1.78 2.96
N THR A 36 10.49 2.54 3.99
CA THR A 36 9.52 3.30 4.78
C THR A 36 9.01 4.47 3.97
N CYS A 37 7.72 4.77 4.14
CA CYS A 37 7.10 5.94 3.54
C CYS A 37 7.68 7.23 4.14
N GLU A 38 8.14 8.15 3.31
CA GLU A 38 8.50 9.53 3.66
C GLU A 38 7.72 10.47 2.73
N PRO A 39 7.28 11.68 3.18
CA PRO A 39 7.35 12.25 4.52
C PRO A 39 6.12 11.93 5.41
N GLY A 40 5.18 11.12 4.92
CA GLY A 40 3.90 10.91 5.62
C GLY A 40 3.99 10.08 6.89
N PRO A 41 2.97 10.14 7.75
CA PRO A 41 2.93 9.30 8.94
C PRO A 41 2.95 7.83 8.52
N ALA A 42 3.97 7.12 8.98
CA ALA A 42 4.09 5.68 8.78
C ALA A 42 2.93 4.88 9.41
N MET A 43 1.96 5.53 10.07
CA MET A 43 0.84 4.89 10.76
C MET A 43 -0.42 5.75 10.68
N THR A 44 -1.53 5.14 10.27
CA THR A 44 -2.87 5.72 10.30
C THR A 44 -3.73 4.95 11.30
N HIS A 45 -4.39 5.66 12.20
CA HIS A 45 -5.35 5.08 13.16
C HIS A 45 -6.74 5.54 12.77
N THR A 46 -7.67 4.59 12.59
CA THR A 46 -9.04 4.92 12.18
C THR A 46 -10.05 3.91 12.72
N THR A 47 -11.33 4.27 12.66
CA THR A 47 -12.45 3.36 12.86
C THR A 47 -13.10 3.12 11.51
N VAL A 48 -13.21 1.85 11.10
CA VAL A 48 -13.92 1.44 9.89
C VAL A 48 -15.31 0.95 10.30
N GLU A 49 -16.34 1.65 9.87
CA GLU A 49 -17.73 1.30 10.17
C GLU A 49 -18.14 -0.04 9.53
N PRO A 50 -19.21 -0.70 10.04
CA PRO A 50 -19.71 -1.95 9.46
C PRO A 50 -20.02 -1.80 7.96
N GLY A 51 -19.50 -2.71 7.13
CA GLY A 51 -19.69 -2.70 5.68
C GLY A 51 -19.02 -1.55 4.95
N ALA A 52 -18.19 -0.75 5.63
CA ALA A 52 -17.46 0.35 5.03
C ALA A 52 -16.05 -0.06 4.60
N THR A 53 -15.51 0.75 3.70
CA THR A 53 -14.14 0.66 3.18
C THR A 53 -13.38 1.92 3.59
N PHE A 54 -12.14 1.73 4.05
CA PHE A 54 -11.21 2.80 4.36
C PHE A 54 -9.98 2.68 3.46
N THR A 55 -9.56 3.79 2.85
CA THR A 55 -8.33 3.85 2.05
C THR A 55 -7.35 4.80 2.72
N THR A 56 -6.10 4.37 2.91
CA THR A 56 -5.03 5.26 3.39
C THR A 56 -4.74 6.37 2.37
N ASP A 57 -4.42 7.58 2.82
CA ASP A 57 -4.07 8.68 1.92
C ASP A 57 -2.79 8.34 1.12
N PRO A 58 -2.85 8.26 -0.23
CA PRO A 58 -1.68 7.97 -1.05
C PRO A 58 -0.58 9.03 -0.91
N ALA A 59 -0.90 10.27 -0.56
CA ALA A 59 0.09 11.32 -0.35
C ALA A 59 0.99 11.08 0.88
N HIS A 60 0.58 10.17 1.78
CA HIS A 60 1.38 9.80 2.94
C HIS A 60 2.44 8.74 2.64
N CYS A 61 2.41 8.11 1.46
CA CYS A 61 3.44 7.17 1.04
C CYS A 61 3.75 7.32 -0.45
N GLU A 62 4.71 8.18 -0.75
CA GLU A 62 5.14 8.46 -2.11
C GLU A 62 6.65 8.27 -2.25
N THR A 63 7.09 7.95 -3.47
CA THR A 63 8.49 8.02 -3.86
C THR A 63 8.60 8.63 -5.24
N ALA A 64 9.74 9.26 -5.52
CA ALA A 64 10.05 9.71 -6.86
C ALA A 64 10.13 8.49 -7.79
N ARG A 65 9.47 8.60 -8.94
CA ARG A 65 9.58 7.59 -9.97
C ARG A 65 11.01 7.57 -10.50
N GLN A 66 11.56 6.37 -10.64
CA GLN A 66 12.89 6.17 -11.18
C GLN A 66 12.86 6.12 -12.72
N ASP A 67 13.94 6.60 -13.35
CA ASP A 67 14.12 6.54 -14.81
C ASP A 67 14.32 5.10 -15.30
N ALA A 68 14.82 4.22 -14.44
CA ALA A 68 14.96 2.80 -14.73
C ALA A 68 13.66 2.04 -14.45
N PRO A 69 13.32 1.01 -15.26
CA PRO A 69 12.18 0.15 -14.98
C PRO A 69 12.28 -0.53 -13.62
N LEU A 70 11.26 -0.37 -12.79
CA LEU A 70 11.18 -0.96 -11.46
C LEU A 70 9.82 -1.59 -11.21
N ALA A 71 9.83 -2.70 -10.48
CA ALA A 71 8.63 -3.30 -9.90
C ALA A 71 8.42 -2.73 -8.50
N TYR A 72 7.29 -2.06 -8.30
CA TYR A 72 6.86 -1.52 -7.02
C TYR A 72 5.77 -2.40 -6.43
N GLN A 73 5.78 -2.56 -5.11
CA GLN A 73 4.77 -3.32 -4.38
C GLN A 73 4.48 -2.62 -3.06
N ALA A 74 3.20 -2.44 -2.74
CA ALA A 74 2.81 -1.95 -1.42
C ALA A 74 2.83 -3.11 -0.42
N GLU A 75 3.21 -2.81 0.80
CA GLU A 75 3.12 -3.69 1.96
C GLU A 75 2.36 -2.98 3.08
N ALA A 76 1.57 -3.74 3.83
CA ALA A 76 0.75 -3.24 4.93
C ALA A 76 0.99 -4.04 6.20
N TYR A 77 1.10 -3.33 7.31
CA TYR A 77 1.01 -3.89 8.65
C TYR A 77 -0.30 -3.39 9.25
N ILE A 78 -1.16 -4.30 9.69
CA ILE A 78 -2.48 -3.96 10.23
C ILE A 78 -2.59 -4.55 11.64
N ALA A 79 -3.04 -3.73 12.59
CA ALA A 79 -3.39 -4.14 13.94
C ALA A 79 -4.84 -3.74 14.25
N ALA A 80 -5.55 -4.56 15.02
CA ALA A 80 -6.85 -4.19 15.56
C ALA A 80 -6.68 -3.24 16.75
N GLY A 81 -7.45 -2.16 16.79
CA GLY A 81 -7.34 -1.13 17.81
C GLY A 81 -5.98 -0.44 17.81
N ASP A 82 -5.46 -0.21 19.01
CA ASP A 82 -4.10 0.26 19.35
C ASP A 82 -3.16 -0.89 19.70
N GLY A 83 -3.52 -2.12 19.29
CA GLY A 83 -2.78 -3.33 19.60
C GLY A 83 -1.30 -3.26 19.18
N GLN A 84 -0.43 -3.82 20.02
CA GLN A 84 1.00 -3.95 19.74
C GLN A 84 1.33 -5.17 18.87
N GLU A 85 0.36 -6.06 18.62
CA GLU A 85 0.49 -7.21 17.74
C GLU A 85 0.11 -6.82 16.31
N TRP A 86 1.14 -6.59 15.50
CA TRP A 86 0.99 -6.28 14.08
C TRP A 86 1.01 -7.57 13.28
N ILE A 87 0.00 -7.78 12.44
CA ILE A 87 0.05 -8.86 11.46
C ILE A 87 0.32 -8.24 10.09
N GLY A 88 1.49 -8.60 9.52
CA GLY A 88 1.84 -8.26 8.15
C GLY A 88 1.00 -9.10 7.21
N HIS A 89 0.05 -8.47 6.53
CA HIS A 89 -0.81 -9.14 5.58
C HIS A 89 -0.88 -8.27 4.32
N ALA A 90 -0.53 -8.90 3.20
CA ALA A 90 -0.52 -8.38 1.83
C ALA A 90 0.77 -7.68 1.41
N PHE A 91 1.39 -8.31 0.41
CA PHE A 91 2.05 -7.57 -0.66
C PHE A 91 1.02 -7.38 -1.77
N SER A 92 0.79 -6.14 -2.21
CA SER A 92 -0.13 -5.82 -3.31
C SER A 92 0.24 -6.57 -4.61
N PRO A 93 -0.57 -6.52 -5.67
CA PRO A 93 -0.05 -6.72 -7.01
C PRO A 93 1.21 -5.86 -7.25
N ARG A 94 2.16 -6.40 -8.01
CA ARG A 94 3.39 -5.68 -8.40
C ARG A 94 3.10 -4.79 -9.60
N ALA A 95 3.39 -3.50 -9.46
CA ALA A 95 3.37 -2.53 -10.53
C ALA A 95 4.74 -2.48 -11.21
N ASN A 96 4.87 -3.07 -12.40
CA ASN A 96 6.09 -2.95 -13.20
C ASN A 96 6.00 -1.67 -14.01
N VAL A 97 6.70 -0.64 -13.55
CA VAL A 97 6.66 0.71 -14.10
C VAL A 97 7.85 0.88 -15.04
N TYR A 98 7.58 1.38 -16.25
CA TYR A 98 8.58 1.59 -17.32
C TYR A 98 8.55 3.03 -17.77
N ALA A 99 9.68 3.64 -18.12
CA ALA A 99 9.71 5.03 -18.59
C ALA A 99 9.02 5.23 -19.95
N ASP A 100 9.03 4.20 -20.80
CA ASP A 100 8.66 4.26 -22.22
C ASP A 100 7.32 3.58 -22.54
N ARG A 101 6.66 2.98 -21.56
CA ARG A 101 5.39 2.28 -21.73
C ARG A 101 4.52 2.31 -20.48
N ASP A 102 3.32 1.78 -20.60
CA ASP A 102 2.37 1.69 -19.51
C ASP A 102 2.83 0.71 -18.41
N THR A 103 2.27 0.90 -17.22
CA THR A 103 2.53 0.05 -16.06
C THR A 103 1.92 -1.32 -16.27
N LEU A 104 2.72 -2.38 -16.09
CA LEU A 104 2.24 -3.76 -16.14
C LEU A 104 1.99 -4.29 -14.73
N TRP A 105 0.73 -4.59 -14.42
CA TRP A 105 0.31 -5.11 -13.13
C TRP A 105 0.42 -6.64 -13.08
N ARG A 106 0.99 -7.16 -11.98
CA ARG A 106 1.24 -8.60 -11.78
C ARG A 106 0.72 -9.06 -10.43
N CYS A 107 -0.14 -10.07 -10.44
CA CYS A 107 -0.74 -10.68 -9.26
C CYS A 107 0.18 -11.79 -8.70
N GLY A 108 -0.24 -12.46 -7.61
CA GLY A 108 0.51 -13.57 -7.02
C GLY A 108 0.90 -14.63 -8.06
N GLY A 109 2.16 -15.08 -8.05
CA GLY A 109 2.69 -16.00 -9.06
C GLY A 109 3.10 -15.34 -10.39
N ASP A 110 3.18 -14.00 -10.44
CA ASP A 110 3.61 -13.21 -11.62
C ASP A 110 2.70 -13.29 -12.85
N VAL A 111 1.44 -13.63 -12.63
CA VAL A 111 0.40 -13.59 -13.67
C VAL A 111 -0.13 -12.17 -13.85
N PRO A 112 -0.54 -11.76 -15.07
CA PRO A 112 -1.23 -10.49 -15.25
C PRO A 112 -2.44 -10.37 -14.32
N CYS A 113 -2.56 -9.21 -13.67
CA CYS A 113 -3.85 -8.70 -13.27
C CYS A 113 -4.44 -7.96 -14.49
#